data_AF-A0A4R3M3H8-F1
#
_entry.id   AF-A0A4R3M3H8-F1
#
_cell.length_a   1.000
_cell.length_b   1.000
_cell.length_c   1.000
_cell.angle_alpha   90.00
_cell.angle_beta   90.00
_cell.angle_gamma   90.00
#
_symmetry.space_group_name_H-M   'P 1'
#
loop_
_entity.id
_entity.type
_entity.pdbx_description
1 polymer ?
#
loop_
_entity_poly.entity_id
_entity_poly.type
_entity_poly.pdbx_seq_one_letter_code
_entity_poly.pdbx_strand_id
1 'polypeptide(L)'
;MIGAVAKKLPPAMARSAAFGAALVCLALAGADPVRAWMDNDPDAYVVNYYTGGGADGVLFAAGTANQQCTSLGPAAISVIRTSPGVQLTVQPGAFAVTGTDYGYLVCLGKMVQGTLVTGTGTGEATIRVTYPPLGQWYEHILVLSGR
;
A
#
# COMPACT_ATOMS: atom_id res chain seq x y z
N MET A 1 -4.82 -56.28 -3.01
CA MET A 1 -5.25 -55.79 -1.68
C MET A 1 -6.63 -55.17 -1.89
N ILE A 2 -7.71 -55.91 -1.63
CA ILE A 2 -8.42 -55.99 -0.32
C ILE A 2 -8.70 -54.57 0.21
N GLY A 3 -9.92 -54.06 0.35
CA GLY A 3 -11.23 -54.65 0.17
C GLY A 3 -12.31 -53.55 0.24
N ALA A 4 -13.49 -53.89 -0.27
CA ALA A 4 -14.73 -53.16 -0.04
C ALA A 4 -15.35 -53.61 1.29
N VAL A 5 -15.98 -52.71 2.05
CA VAL A 5 -17.17 -53.02 2.87
C VAL A 5 -18.12 -51.82 2.91
N ALA A 6 -19.37 -52.14 2.57
CA ALA A 6 -20.54 -51.27 2.49
C ALA A 6 -21.23 -51.01 3.85
N LYS A 7 -22.10 -50.00 3.88
CA LYS A 7 -23.29 -49.94 4.76
C LYS A 7 -24.28 -48.94 4.14
N LYS A 8 -25.39 -49.35 3.52
CA LYS A 8 -26.64 -50.00 3.99
C LYS A 8 -27.79 -48.97 3.90
N LEU A 9 -28.55 -49.02 2.81
CA LEU A 9 -29.84 -48.32 2.66
C LEU A 9 -30.97 -49.16 3.31
N PRO A 10 -31.98 -48.50 3.90
CA PRO A 10 -33.33 -49.05 4.01
C PRO A 10 -34.37 -48.28 3.14
N PRO A 11 -35.59 -48.83 2.99
CA PRO A 11 -36.39 -48.73 1.77
C PRO A 11 -37.47 -47.62 1.77
N ALA A 12 -38.01 -47.39 0.57
CA ALA A 12 -39.07 -46.46 0.22
C ALA A 12 -40.47 -46.86 0.72
N MET A 13 -41.36 -45.86 0.88
CA MET A 13 -42.84 -45.83 0.74
C MET A 13 -43.37 -44.71 1.67
N ALA A 14 -44.38 -43.89 1.38
CA ALA A 14 -45.21 -43.61 0.21
C ALA A 14 -46.05 -42.34 0.52
N ARG A 15 -46.57 -41.71 -0.54
CA ARG A 15 -47.86 -40.99 -0.63
C ARG A 15 -48.03 -39.59 0.00
N SER A 16 -48.01 -38.63 -0.94
CA SER A 16 -49.13 -37.75 -1.32
C SER A 16 -49.65 -36.65 -0.39
N ALA A 17 -49.91 -35.53 -1.09
CA ALA A 17 -50.81 -34.41 -0.78
C ALA A 17 -50.23 -33.39 0.21
N ALA A 18 -50.37 -32.08 0.06
CA ALA A 18 -50.98 -31.22 -0.93
C ALA A 18 -50.83 -29.78 -0.36
N PHE A 19 -50.58 -28.81 -1.23
CA PHE A 19 -50.93 -27.39 -1.08
C PHE A 19 -50.42 -26.58 0.13
N GLY A 20 -49.62 -25.55 -0.16
CA GLY A 20 -49.36 -24.45 0.77
C GLY A 20 -48.28 -23.52 0.26
N ALA A 21 -48.68 -22.53 -0.54
CA ALA A 21 -47.80 -21.47 -1.02
C ALA A 21 -47.24 -20.64 0.14
N ALA A 22 -45.92 -20.43 0.14
CA ALA A 22 -45.32 -19.27 0.79
C ALA A 22 -44.06 -18.87 -0.01
N LEU A 23 -44.24 -17.86 -0.87
CA LEU A 23 -43.13 -17.07 -1.39
C LEU A 23 -42.41 -16.45 -0.20
N VAL A 24 -41.15 -16.83 0.02
CA VAL A 24 -40.18 -15.99 0.73
C VAL A 24 -39.08 -15.67 -0.27
N CYS A 25 -39.28 -14.60 -1.02
CA CYS A 25 -38.19 -13.86 -1.63
C CYS A 25 -37.41 -13.18 -0.49
N LEU A 26 -36.33 -13.80 0.00
CA LEU A 26 -35.26 -13.04 0.63
C LEU A 26 -34.17 -12.83 -0.40
N ALA A 27 -34.09 -11.58 -0.83
CA ALA A 27 -33.14 -11.07 -1.79
C ALA A 27 -31.68 -11.29 -1.36
N LEU A 28 -30.84 -11.52 -2.35
CA LEU A 28 -29.39 -11.30 -2.30
C LEU A 28 -29.11 -9.89 -1.77
N ALA A 29 -28.53 -9.77 -0.59
CA ALA A 29 -27.76 -8.61 -0.21
C ALA A 29 -26.29 -9.05 -0.23
N GLY A 30 -25.51 -8.42 -1.10
CA GLY A 30 -24.11 -8.74 -1.32
C GLY A 30 -23.33 -8.72 -0.02
N ALA A 31 -22.49 -9.73 0.18
CA ALA A 31 -21.30 -9.52 0.97
C ALA A 31 -20.44 -8.56 0.17
N ASP A 32 -20.65 -7.25 0.38
CA ASP A 32 -19.60 -6.28 0.11
C ASP A 32 -18.35 -6.83 0.78
N PRO A 33 -17.21 -7.01 0.08
CA PRO A 33 -15.97 -7.11 0.80
C PRO A 33 -15.93 -5.82 1.59
N VAL A 34 -15.95 -5.94 2.92
CA VAL A 34 -15.64 -4.83 3.80
C VAL A 34 -14.29 -4.35 3.31
N ARG A 35 -14.28 -3.33 2.45
CA ARG A 35 -13.19 -2.37 2.37
C ARG A 35 -13.15 -1.92 3.81
N ALA A 36 -12.24 -2.50 4.58
CA ALA A 36 -11.83 -1.94 5.83
C ALA A 36 -11.36 -0.54 5.44
N TRP A 37 -12.30 0.40 5.48
CA TRP A 37 -12.02 1.80 5.61
C TRP A 37 -11.23 1.83 6.89
N MET A 38 -9.91 1.78 6.72
CA MET A 38 -8.94 2.08 7.76
C MET A 38 -9.51 3.30 8.46
N ASP A 39 -9.96 3.10 9.69
CA ASP A 39 -10.65 4.10 10.47
C ASP A 39 -9.65 5.25 10.64
N ASN A 40 -9.77 6.24 9.75
CA ASN A 40 -8.92 7.41 9.72
C ASN A 40 -9.41 8.29 10.87
N ASP A 41 -9.18 7.87 12.12
CA ASP A 41 -9.39 8.73 13.27
C ASP A 41 -8.49 9.95 13.09
N PRO A 42 -9.04 11.13 12.72
CA PRO A 42 -8.25 12.31 12.41
C PRO A 42 -7.58 12.92 13.65
N ASP A 43 -7.96 12.44 14.84
CA ASP A 43 -7.45 12.88 16.14
C ASP A 43 -6.33 11.95 16.66
N ALA A 44 -6.11 10.80 16.02
CA ALA A 44 -4.98 9.94 16.32
C ALA A 44 -3.70 10.56 15.75
N TYR A 45 -2.81 11.05 16.61
CA TYR A 45 -1.49 11.54 16.22
C TYR A 45 -0.59 10.38 15.75
N VAL A 46 -0.85 9.88 14.55
CA VAL A 46 -0.14 8.77 13.93
C VAL A 46 0.91 9.33 12.99
N VAL A 47 2.13 8.83 13.12
CA VAL A 47 3.22 9.11 12.18
C VAL A 47 2.94 8.34 10.88
N ASN A 48 2.86 9.05 9.76
CA ASN A 48 2.71 8.46 8.44
C ASN A 48 3.99 8.67 7.63
N TYR A 49 4.32 7.71 6.78
CA TYR A 49 5.49 7.70 5.92
C TYR A 49 5.04 7.86 4.47
N TYR A 50 5.35 9.00 3.88
CA TYR A 50 4.88 9.38 2.56
C TYR A 50 5.99 9.32 1.54
N THR A 51 5.63 8.95 0.32
CA THR A 51 6.52 8.90 -0.83
C THR A 51 6.00 9.75 -1.99
N GLY A 52 6.93 10.16 -2.84
CA GLY A 52 6.68 10.97 -4.02
C GLY A 52 7.75 10.76 -5.09
N GLY A 53 7.68 11.57 -6.15
CA GLY A 53 8.63 11.54 -7.27
C GLY A 53 7.95 11.24 -8.60
N GLY A 54 8.75 11.12 -9.66
CA GLY A 54 8.27 10.92 -11.04
C GLY A 54 7.87 12.21 -11.78
N ALA A 55 8.00 13.38 -11.15
CA ALA A 55 7.70 14.69 -11.72
C ALA A 55 8.78 15.73 -11.37
N ASP A 56 8.85 16.82 -12.14
CA ASP A 56 9.65 18.02 -11.84
C ASP A 56 11.12 17.78 -11.46
N GLY A 57 11.78 16.86 -12.15
CA GLY A 57 13.19 16.57 -11.84
C GLY A 57 13.40 15.50 -10.77
N VAL A 58 12.40 15.25 -9.93
CA VAL A 58 12.47 14.37 -8.76
C VAL A 58 12.26 12.91 -9.18
N LEU A 59 13.26 12.07 -8.91
CA LEU A 59 13.21 10.64 -9.16
C LEU A 59 12.45 9.91 -8.06
N PHE A 60 12.67 10.33 -6.81
CA PHE A 60 12.02 9.79 -5.63
C PHE A 60 12.01 10.82 -4.51
N ALA A 61 11.03 10.76 -3.63
CA ALA A 61 11.00 11.57 -2.42
C ALA A 61 10.37 10.77 -1.28
N ALA A 62 10.81 11.06 -0.05
CA ALA A 62 10.23 10.47 1.15
C ALA A 62 10.23 11.45 2.33
N GLY A 63 9.21 11.35 3.18
CA GLY A 63 9.06 12.21 4.35
C GLY A 63 8.08 11.63 5.37
N THR A 64 8.04 12.25 6.54
CA THR A 64 7.08 11.88 7.59
C THR A 64 6.13 13.03 7.86
N ALA A 65 4.85 12.72 8.07
CA ALA A 65 3.85 13.71 8.46
C ALA A 65 2.72 13.08 9.30
N ASN A 66 2.01 13.92 10.05
CA ASN A 66 0.76 13.51 10.71
C ASN A 66 -0.41 13.54 9.71
N GLN A 67 -1.62 13.22 10.17
CA GLN A 67 -2.82 13.20 9.31
C GLN A 67 -3.27 14.59 8.84
N GLN A 68 -2.81 15.66 9.48
CA GLN A 68 -3.00 17.04 9.04
C GLN A 68 -1.98 17.46 7.99
N CYS A 69 -1.14 16.53 7.51
CA CYS A 69 -0.05 16.77 6.57
C CYS A 69 1.02 17.73 7.08
N THR A 70 1.11 17.89 8.40
CA THR A 70 2.18 18.62 9.05
C THR A 70 3.41 17.71 9.11
N SER A 71 4.52 18.19 8.56
CA SER A 71 5.78 17.41 8.55
C SER A 71 6.25 17.11 9.97
N LEU A 72 6.64 15.86 10.19
CA LEU A 72 7.26 15.37 11.43
C LEU A 72 8.77 15.17 11.28
N GLY A 73 9.31 15.53 10.11
CA GLY A 73 10.72 15.41 9.78
C GLY A 73 10.98 14.67 8.47
N PRO A 74 12.18 14.83 7.91
CA PRO A 74 12.58 14.16 6.68
C PRO A 74 12.88 12.68 6.90
N ALA A 75 12.70 11.88 5.84
CA ALA A 75 13.32 10.56 5.77
C ALA A 75 14.83 10.71 5.53
N ALA A 76 15.64 9.84 6.14
CA ALA A 76 17.06 9.77 5.79
C ALA A 76 17.22 8.89 4.54
N ILE A 77 17.80 9.44 3.48
CA ILE A 77 18.06 8.72 2.23
C ILE A 77 19.56 8.66 1.99
N SER A 78 20.09 7.46 1.76
CA SER A 78 21.49 7.24 1.40
C SER A 78 21.61 6.46 0.10
N VAL A 79 22.55 6.83 -0.75
CA VAL A 79 22.86 6.09 -1.99
C VAL A 79 23.70 4.86 -1.62
N ILE A 80 23.25 3.68 -2.05
CA ILE A 80 23.94 2.41 -1.80
C ILE A 80 24.80 2.02 -3.00
N ARG A 81 24.24 2.07 -4.21
CA ARG A 81 24.96 1.80 -5.47
C ARG A 81 24.35 2.58 -6.62
N THR A 82 25.16 2.87 -7.63
CA THR A 82 24.73 3.48 -8.90
C THR A 82 25.40 2.77 -10.07
N SER A 83 24.69 2.66 -11.20
CA SER A 83 25.30 2.28 -12.47
C SER A 83 26.35 3.33 -12.90
N PRO A 84 27.34 2.96 -13.73
CA PRO A 84 28.29 3.90 -14.30
C PRO A 84 27.59 5.08 -15.01
N GLY A 85 28.00 6.30 -14.72
CA GLY A 85 27.43 7.53 -15.30
C GLY A 85 26.16 8.04 -14.62
N VAL A 86 25.55 7.28 -13.69
CA VAL A 86 24.43 7.77 -12.87
C VAL A 86 24.97 8.63 -11.73
N GLN A 87 24.42 9.84 -11.61
CA GLN A 87 24.70 10.76 -10.50
C GLN A 87 23.40 11.11 -9.80
N LEU A 88 23.36 10.96 -8.49
CA LEU A 88 22.21 11.30 -7.65
C LEU A 88 22.54 12.46 -6.72
N THR A 89 21.58 13.34 -6.52
CA THR A 89 21.61 14.37 -5.48
C THR A 89 20.49 14.09 -4.49
N VAL A 90 20.83 14.08 -3.20
CA VAL A 90 19.89 13.87 -2.09
C VAL A 90 19.84 15.15 -1.28
N GLN A 91 18.67 15.75 -1.14
CA GLN A 91 18.52 17.04 -0.46
C GLN A 91 17.16 17.19 0.20
N PRO A 92 17.04 18.01 1.26
CA PRO A 92 15.74 18.41 1.79
C PRO A 92 14.92 19.18 0.74
N GLY A 93 13.60 19.02 0.79
CA GLY A 93 12.68 19.78 -0.05
C GLY A 93 11.22 19.37 0.12
N ALA A 94 10.33 20.05 -0.59
CA ALA A 94 8.93 19.71 -0.64
C ALA A 94 8.63 18.79 -1.83
N PHE A 95 7.73 17.84 -1.66
CA PHE A 95 7.24 16.98 -2.73
C PHE A 95 5.73 16.79 -2.65
N ALA A 96 5.10 16.55 -3.81
CA ALA A 96 3.73 16.10 -3.87
C ALA A 96 3.68 14.61 -3.48
N VAL A 97 2.87 14.28 -2.48
CA VAL A 97 2.66 12.90 -2.05
C VAL A 97 1.94 12.13 -3.17
N THR A 98 2.55 11.04 -3.62
CA THR A 98 1.96 10.12 -4.60
C THR A 98 1.74 8.73 -4.03
N GLY A 99 2.28 8.43 -2.86
CA GLY A 99 2.15 7.15 -2.19
C GLY A 99 2.49 7.21 -0.71
N THR A 100 2.43 6.05 -0.06
CA THR A 100 2.79 5.88 1.35
C THR A 100 3.52 4.56 1.53
N ASP A 101 4.54 4.56 2.39
CA ASP A 101 5.20 3.33 2.84
C ASP A 101 4.51 2.77 4.10
N TYR A 102 3.84 3.62 4.87
CA TYR A 102 3.11 3.24 6.08
C TYR A 102 2.15 4.35 6.51
N GLY A 103 0.97 3.95 7.00
CA GLY A 103 -0.04 4.85 7.53
C GLY A 103 -1.16 5.12 6.52
N TYR A 104 -1.77 6.29 6.65
CA TYR A 104 -2.98 6.68 5.93
C TYR A 104 -2.68 7.51 4.68
N LEU A 105 -3.55 7.43 3.67
CA LEU A 105 -3.39 8.17 2.39
C LEU A 105 -3.97 9.59 2.41
N VAL A 106 -4.21 10.17 3.59
CA VAL A 106 -4.90 11.46 3.76
C VAL A 106 -4.16 12.65 3.12
N CYS A 107 -2.85 12.53 2.92
CA CYS A 107 -2.03 13.57 2.31
C CYS A 107 -1.78 13.39 0.81
N LEU A 108 -2.41 12.41 0.14
CA LEU A 108 -2.22 12.18 -1.29
C LEU A 108 -2.50 13.46 -2.11
N GLY A 109 -1.59 13.82 -3.01
CA GLY A 109 -1.64 15.03 -3.82
C GLY A 109 -1.31 16.34 -3.07
N LYS A 110 -1.07 16.30 -1.75
CA LYS A 110 -0.61 17.46 -0.98
C LYS A 110 0.92 17.58 -1.06
N MET A 111 1.39 18.81 -0.93
CA MET A 111 2.81 19.07 -0.74
C MET A 111 3.19 18.83 0.72
N VAL A 112 4.22 18.02 0.96
CA VAL A 112 4.81 17.79 2.28
C VAL A 112 6.32 17.98 2.22
N GLN A 113 6.93 18.31 3.37
CA GLN A 113 8.38 18.41 3.49
C GLN A 113 9.01 17.02 3.69
N GLY A 114 10.16 16.79 3.08
CA GLY A 114 10.97 15.60 3.28
C GLY A 114 12.31 15.68 2.55
N THR A 115 12.77 14.53 2.06
CA THR A 115 14.03 14.37 1.32
C THR A 115 13.72 13.99 -0.11
N LEU A 116 14.31 14.73 -1.05
CA LEU A 116 14.19 14.53 -2.49
C LEU A 116 15.45 13.84 -3.01
N VAL A 117 15.26 12.97 -4.00
CA VAL A 117 16.31 12.38 -4.82
C VAL A 117 16.11 12.87 -6.24
N THR A 118 17.08 13.61 -6.75
CA THR A 118 17.19 13.98 -8.17
C THR A 118 18.40 13.28 -8.77
N GLY A 119 18.52 13.27 -10.09
CA GLY A 119 19.69 12.69 -10.72
C GLY A 119 19.71 12.81 -12.24
N THR A 120 20.85 12.42 -12.80
CA THR A 120 21.17 12.44 -14.22
C THR A 120 21.83 11.13 -14.65
N GLY A 121 21.92 10.90 -15.95
CA GLY A 121 22.47 9.68 -16.54
C GLY A 121 21.41 8.61 -16.80
N THR A 122 21.87 7.44 -17.25
CA THR A 122 21.02 6.31 -17.65
C THR A 122 21.48 5.05 -16.92
N GLY A 123 20.53 4.30 -16.36
CA GLY A 123 20.81 3.05 -15.64
C GLY A 123 20.00 2.94 -14.36
N GLU A 124 20.52 2.16 -13.42
CA GLU A 124 19.88 1.93 -12.13
C GLU A 124 20.65 2.58 -10.99
N ALA A 125 19.93 2.92 -9.92
CA ALA A 125 20.52 3.22 -8.64
C ALA A 125 19.73 2.55 -7.53
N THR A 126 20.41 2.16 -6.45
CA THR A 126 19.75 1.68 -5.24
C THR A 126 20.01 2.67 -4.13
N ILE A 127 18.93 3.12 -3.51
CA ILE A 127 18.96 3.97 -2.32
C ILE A 127 18.42 3.19 -1.13
N ARG A 128 18.85 3.55 0.07
CA ARG A 128 18.21 3.14 1.31
C ARG A 128 17.38 4.30 1.83
N VAL A 129 16.12 4.02 2.15
CA VAL A 129 15.19 4.95 2.79
C VAL A 129 15.04 4.51 4.24
N THR A 130 15.30 5.42 5.18
CA THR A 130 15.19 5.18 6.62
C THR A 130 14.27 6.22 7.24
N TYR A 131 13.31 5.78 8.05
CA TYR A 131 12.39 6.64 8.80
C TYR A 131 12.81 6.68 10.28
N PRO A 132 13.46 7.77 10.73
CA PRO A 132 14.04 7.84 12.08
C PRO A 132 13.07 7.55 13.24
N PRO A 133 11.79 7.99 13.21
CA PRO A 133 10.90 7.81 14.36
C PRO A 133 10.70 6.34 14.80
N LEU A 134 10.76 5.38 13.87
CA LEU A 134 10.64 3.95 14.18
C LEU A 134 11.89 3.14 13.79
N GLY A 135 12.91 3.77 13.20
CA GLY A 135 14.11 3.09 12.68
C GLY A 135 13.84 2.11 11.53
N GLN A 136 12.63 2.13 10.95
CA GLN A 136 12.24 1.31 9.81
C GLN A 136 13.03 1.74 8.57
N TRP A 137 13.45 0.77 7.75
CA TRP A 137 14.18 1.05 6.52
C TRP A 137 13.92 0.01 5.44
N TYR A 138 14.11 0.40 4.18
CA TYR A 138 14.10 -0.49 3.02
C TYR A 138 15.04 0.02 1.92
N GLU A 139 15.35 -0.84 0.97
CA GLU A 139 16.07 -0.46 -0.25
C GLU A 139 15.09 -0.22 -1.40
N HIS A 140 15.31 0.84 -2.15
CA HIS A 140 14.50 1.24 -3.29
C HIS A 140 15.37 1.33 -4.54
N ILE A 141 14.88 0.77 -5.66
CA ILE A 141 15.56 0.81 -6.95
C ILE A 141 14.97 1.95 -7.77
N LEU A 142 15.84 2.86 -8.20
CA LEU A 142 15.54 3.92 -9.15
C LEU A 142 16.00 3.49 -10.54
N VAL A 143 15.13 3.68 -11.53
CA VAL A 143 15.48 3.51 -12.94
C VAL A 143 15.53 4.88 -13.59
N LEU A 144 16.69 5.24 -14.15
CA LEU A 144 16.92 6.50 -14.83
C LEU A 144 17.01 6.23 -16.33
N SER A 145 16.13 6.85 -17.10
CA SER A 145 16.05 6.68 -18.56
C SER A 145 16.89 7.69 -19.36
N GLY A 146 17.78 8.44 -18.71
CA GLY A 146 18.49 9.57 -19.31
C GLY A 146 17.68 10.86 -19.22
N ARG A 147 18.34 11.94 -18.80
CA ARG A 147 17.92 13.34 -18.98
C ARG A 147 19.10 14.11 -19.53
#